data_AF-A0A8H7LYQ8-F1
#
_entry.id   AF-A0A8H7LYQ8-F1
#
_cell.length_a   1.000
_cell.length_b   1.000
_cell.length_c   1.000
_cell.angle_alpha   90.00
_cell.angle_beta   90.00
_cell.angle_gamma   90.00
#
_symmetry.space_group_name_H-M   'P 1'
#
loop_
_entity.id
_entity.type
_entity.pdbx_description
1 polymer ?
#
loop_
_entity_poly.entity_id
_entity_poly.type
_entity_poly.pdbx_seq_one_letter_code
_entity_poly.pdbx_strand_id
1 'polypeptide(L)'
;MLTFEPKHTQPFTFEHACQLDAPTISEGDIPTMNSLKVLSSTQKQLQDAMAAETTPDADLQEAYRENLEVIGSQEERIVMLRKALEAQGAAVADNPHYQVHVHPSSLPATPSEIAAPTSRDGRVHEQTSNEDESGGVYL
;
A
#
# COMPACT_ATOMS: atom_id res chain seq x y z
N MET A 1 19.60 -5.17 26.75
CA MET A 1 18.23 -5.46 26.29
C MET A 1 17.94 -4.51 25.14
N LEU A 2 17.58 -5.04 23.96
CA LEU A 2 17.06 -4.20 22.88
C LEU A 2 15.70 -3.68 23.32
N THR A 3 15.52 -2.37 23.35
CA THR A 3 14.22 -1.73 23.62
C THR A 3 13.74 -1.09 22.33
N PHE A 4 12.47 -1.30 21.98
CA PHE A 4 11.83 -0.67 20.83
C PHE A 4 10.65 0.18 21.33
N GLU A 5 10.71 1.48 21.07
CA GLU A 5 9.67 2.44 21.44
C GLU A 5 9.01 2.98 20.16
N PRO A 6 7.79 2.51 19.82
CA PRO A 6 7.06 3.02 18.66
C PRO A 6 6.51 4.42 18.94
N LYS A 7 6.40 5.25 17.90
CA LYS A 7 5.73 6.56 18.01
C LYS A 7 4.21 6.40 17.91
N HIS A 8 3.74 5.41 17.15
CA HIS A 8 2.33 5.11 16.99
C HIS A 8 1.91 3.97 17.94
N THR A 9 0.64 3.98 18.34
CA THR A 9 0.10 2.86 19.12
C THR A 9 0.14 1.59 18.28
N GLN A 10 0.64 0.52 18.87
CA GLN A 10 0.76 -0.79 18.23
C GLN A 10 -0.21 -1.78 18.88
N PRO A 11 -0.70 -2.80 18.13
CA PRO A 11 -1.63 -3.79 18.66
C PRO A 11 -1.00 -4.72 19.70
N PHE A 12 0.33 -4.74 19.80
CA PHE A 12 1.08 -5.49 20.80
C PHE A 12 2.41 -4.78 21.11
N THR A 13 3.05 -5.18 22.21
CA THR A 13 4.33 -4.65 22.64
C THR A 13 5.49 -5.41 22.00
N PHE A 14 6.67 -4.78 21.97
CA PHE A 14 7.90 -5.45 21.54
C PHE A 14 8.21 -6.72 22.34
N GLU A 15 7.96 -6.70 23.66
CA GLU A 15 8.17 -7.88 24.52
C GLU A 15 7.26 -9.05 24.13
N HIS A 16 6.03 -8.76 23.70
CA HIS A 16 5.13 -9.78 23.18
C HIS A 16 5.63 -10.31 21.83
N ALA A 17 6.11 -9.42 20.95
CA ALA A 17 6.68 -9.81 19.66
C ALA A 17 7.88 -10.78 19.81
N CYS A 18 8.75 -10.56 20.79
CA CYS A 18 9.88 -11.44 21.10
C CYS A 18 9.47 -12.86 21.54
N GLN A 19 8.23 -13.05 22.00
CA GLN A 19 7.70 -14.34 22.45
C GLN A 19 7.04 -15.14 21.31
N LEU A 20 6.74 -14.51 20.17
CA LEU A 20 6.17 -15.17 19.00
C LEU A 20 7.22 -16.00 18.28
N ASP A 21 6.90 -17.17 17.75
CA ASP A 21 7.85 -17.92 16.92
C ASP A 21 8.05 -17.27 15.53
N ALA A 22 9.19 -17.53 14.91
CA ALA A 22 9.55 -16.94 13.61
C ALA A 22 8.51 -17.15 12.48
N PRO A 23 7.83 -18.32 12.38
CA PRO A 23 6.68 -18.49 11.50
C PRO A 23 5.55 -17.49 11.78
N THR A 24 5.11 -17.36 13.03
CA THR A 24 4.03 -16.43 13.42
C THR A 24 4.39 -14.97 13.14
N ILE A 25 5.64 -14.59 13.38
CA ILE A 25 6.13 -13.23 13.02
C ILE A 25 6.02 -13.00 11.50
N SER A 26 6.47 -13.97 10.71
CA SER A 26 6.46 -13.87 9.24
C SER A 26 5.05 -13.85 8.66
N GLU A 27 4.12 -14.60 9.26
CA GLU A 27 2.70 -14.56 8.93
C GLU A 27 2.06 -13.19 9.22
N GLY A 28 2.50 -12.51 10.28
CA GLY A 28 2.05 -11.14 10.59
C GLY A 28 2.62 -10.06 9.66
N ASP A 29 3.81 -10.29 9.11
CA ASP A 29 4.49 -9.34 8.21
C ASP A 29 3.86 -9.30 6.80
N ILE A 30 3.43 -10.44 6.25
CA ILE A 30 2.88 -10.51 4.88
C ILE A 30 1.62 -9.63 4.71
N PRO A 31 0.59 -9.72 5.57
CA PRO A 31 -0.57 -8.84 5.49
C PRO A 31 -0.18 -7.37 5.67
N THR A 32 0.73 -7.07 6.60
CA THR A 32 1.19 -5.69 6.87
C THR A 32 1.88 -5.08 5.65
N MET A 33 2.74 -5.83 4.96
CA MET A 33 3.38 -5.38 3.73
C MET A 33 2.38 -5.17 2.58
N ASN A 34 1.39 -6.05 2.45
CA ASN A 34 0.34 -5.91 1.44
C ASN A 34 -0.49 -4.65 1.71
N SER A 35 -0.87 -4.41 2.97
CA SER A 35 -1.56 -3.20 3.39
C SER A 35 -0.74 -1.93 3.11
N LEU A 36 0.56 -1.93 3.39
CA LEU A 36 1.45 -0.80 3.05
C LEU A 36 1.51 -0.52 1.55
N LYS A 37 1.54 -1.56 0.71
CA LYS A 37 1.55 -1.39 -0.75
C LYS A 37 0.28 -0.70 -1.24
N VAL A 38 -0.87 -1.13 -0.74
CA VAL A 38 -2.17 -0.51 -1.07
C VAL A 38 -2.20 0.93 -0.58
N LEU A 39 -1.86 1.17 0.69
CA LEU A 39 -1.84 2.51 1.27
C LEU A 39 -0.89 3.46 0.54
N SER A 40 0.30 3.01 0.17
CA SER A 40 1.26 3.81 -0.61
C SER A 40 0.71 4.17 -1.99
N SER A 41 -0.03 3.26 -2.63
CA SER A 41 -0.69 3.53 -3.90
C SER A 41 -1.80 4.55 -3.75
N THR A 42 -2.64 4.40 -2.72
CA THR A 42 -3.71 5.37 -2.39
C THR A 42 -3.12 6.74 -2.05
N GLN A 43 -2.02 6.78 -1.30
CA GLN A 43 -1.34 8.01 -0.93
C GLN A 43 -0.86 8.78 -2.15
N LYS A 44 -0.28 8.07 -3.13
CA LYS A 44 0.13 8.67 -4.39
C LYS A 44 -1.07 9.22 -5.16
N GLN A 45 -2.16 8.46 -5.25
CA GLN A 45 -3.38 8.90 -5.94
C GLN A 45 -3.97 10.17 -5.29
N LEU A 46 -4.02 10.23 -3.95
CA LEU A 46 -4.47 11.41 -3.22
C LEU A 46 -3.54 12.60 -3.46
N GLN A 47 -2.22 12.38 -3.45
CA GLN A 47 -1.25 13.42 -3.76
C GLN A 47 -1.44 13.99 -5.18
N ASP A 48 -1.61 13.11 -6.17
CA ASP A 48 -1.80 13.48 -7.57
C ASP A 48 -3.12 14.24 -7.75
N ALA A 49 -4.20 13.80 -7.07
CA ALA A 49 -5.50 14.49 -7.08
C ALA A 49 -5.42 15.89 -6.47
N MET A 50 -4.77 16.04 -5.31
CA MET A 50 -4.59 17.35 -4.68
C MET A 50 -3.70 18.28 -5.52
N ALA A 51 -2.72 17.75 -6.24
CA ALA A 51 -1.84 18.55 -7.10
C ALA A 51 -2.53 19.04 -8.39
N ALA A 52 -3.58 18.35 -8.84
CA ALA A 52 -4.35 18.72 -10.02
C ALA A 52 -5.34 19.88 -9.77
N GLU A 53 -5.62 20.19 -8.50
CA GLU A 53 -6.58 21.22 -8.09
C GLU A 53 -5.88 22.43 -7.46
N THR A 54 -6.31 23.64 -7.82
CA THR A 54 -5.76 24.90 -7.24
C THR A 54 -6.10 25.03 -5.75
N THR A 55 -7.22 24.45 -5.33
CA THR A 55 -7.71 24.40 -3.95
C THR A 55 -8.23 22.98 -3.69
N PRO A 56 -7.39 22.08 -3.15
CA PRO A 56 -7.78 20.71 -2.91
C PRO A 56 -8.89 20.63 -1.86
N ASP A 57 -9.83 19.72 -2.08
CA ASP A 57 -10.90 19.40 -1.15
C ASP A 57 -10.37 19.04 0.26
N ALA A 58 -11.07 19.49 1.31
CA ALA A 58 -10.65 19.27 2.70
C ALA A 58 -10.69 17.79 3.10
N ASP A 59 -11.63 17.01 2.57
CA ASP A 59 -11.74 15.58 2.84
C ASP A 59 -10.58 14.81 2.18
N LEU A 60 -10.10 15.26 1.00
CA LEU A 60 -8.90 14.68 0.38
C LEU A 60 -7.63 14.94 1.21
N GLN A 61 -7.50 16.15 1.76
CA GLN A 61 -6.38 16.49 2.64
C GLN A 61 -6.42 15.69 3.95
N GLU A 62 -7.61 15.50 4.51
CA GLU A 62 -7.81 14.69 5.71
C GLU A 62 -7.45 13.23 5.44
N ALA A 63 -8.01 12.61 4.40
CA ALA A 63 -7.71 11.24 4.01
C ALA A 63 -6.21 11.03 3.73
N TYR A 64 -5.54 12.01 3.13
CA TYR A 64 -4.10 11.98 2.93
C TYR A 64 -3.34 11.96 4.26
N ARG A 65 -3.75 12.77 5.24
CA ARG A 65 -3.12 12.81 6.56
C ARG A 65 -3.36 11.53 7.35
N GLU A 66 -4.60 11.03 7.39
CA GLU A 66 -4.95 9.79 8.08
C GLU A 66 -4.13 8.61 7.54
N ASN A 67 -4.00 8.50 6.21
CA ASN A 67 -3.18 7.46 5.61
C ASN A 67 -1.70 7.58 5.98
N LEU A 68 -1.13 8.78 6.16
CA LEU A 68 0.24 8.93 6.65
C LEU A 68 0.43 8.34 8.05
N GLU A 69 -0.52 8.57 8.96
CA GLU A 69 -0.45 8.01 10.31
C GLU A 69 -0.55 6.48 10.29
N VAL A 70 -1.44 5.93 9.46
CA VAL A 70 -1.59 4.48 9.30
C VAL A 70 -0.33 3.85 8.68
N ILE A 71 0.24 4.49 7.66
CA ILE A 71 1.50 4.05 7.04
C ILE A 71 2.61 4.03 8.09
N GLY A 72 2.78 5.12 8.85
CA GLY A 72 3.79 5.21 9.90
C GLY A 72 3.64 4.12 10.96
N SER A 73 2.41 3.84 11.40
CA SER A 73 2.13 2.74 12.34
C SER A 73 2.50 1.37 11.75
N GLN A 74 2.21 1.11 10.48
CA GLN A 74 2.52 -0.17 9.84
C GLN A 74 4.03 -0.35 9.59
N GLU A 75 4.75 0.70 9.22
CA GLU A 75 6.22 0.65 9.09
C GLU A 75 6.88 0.34 10.42
N GLU A 76 6.44 0.98 11.51
CA GLU A 76 6.95 0.69 12.85
C GLU A 76 6.68 -0.74 13.29
N ARG A 77 5.53 -1.32 12.90
CA ARG A 77 5.23 -2.74 13.17
C ARG A 77 6.24 -3.66 12.50
N ILE A 78 6.55 -3.44 11.22
CA ILE A 78 7.54 -4.24 10.50
C ILE A 78 8.91 -4.14 11.18
N VAL A 79 9.32 -2.93 11.59
CA VAL A 79 10.58 -2.74 12.31
C VAL A 79 10.57 -3.49 13.65
N MET A 80 9.46 -3.43 14.40
CA MET A 80 9.29 -4.17 15.66
C MET A 80 9.46 -5.68 15.46
N LEU A 81 8.75 -6.23 14.46
CA LEU A 81 8.75 -7.66 14.16
C LEU A 81 10.14 -8.16 13.72
N ARG A 82 10.86 -7.38 12.92
CA ARG A 82 12.26 -7.67 12.57
C ARG A 82 13.19 -7.66 13.76
N LYS A 83 13.07 -6.65 14.62
CA LYS A 83 13.87 -6.59 15.85
C LYS A 83 13.57 -7.76 16.78
N ALA A 84 12.34 -8.27 16.78
CA ALA A 84 11.97 -9.46 17.53
C ALA A 84 12.65 -10.71 16.95
N LEU A 85 12.68 -10.89 15.63
CA LEU A 85 13.44 -11.96 14.97
C LEU A 85 14.95 -11.87 15.25
N GLU A 86 15.53 -10.66 15.20
CA GLU A 86 16.93 -10.41 15.55
C GLU A 86 17.23 -10.80 17.01
N ALA A 87 16.32 -10.46 17.94
CA ALA A 87 16.44 -10.81 19.35
C ALA A 87 16.36 -12.32 19.61
N GLN A 88 15.71 -13.08 18.73
CA GLN A 88 15.65 -14.54 18.77
C GLN A 88 16.91 -15.21 18.23
N GLY A 89 17.70 -14.47 17.44
CA GLY A 89 19.03 -14.87 16.99
C GLY A 89 19.27 -14.53 15.52
N ALA A 90 20.49 -14.13 15.20
CA ALA A 90 20.90 -13.77 13.84
C ALA A 90 20.61 -14.87 12.81
N ALA A 91 20.74 -16.15 13.18
CA ALA A 91 20.44 -17.27 12.29
C ALA A 91 18.95 -17.36 11.88
N VAL A 92 18.04 -16.82 12.70
CA VAL A 92 16.60 -16.76 12.41
C VAL A 92 16.30 -15.55 11.52
N ALA A 93 16.91 -14.40 11.81
CA ALA A 93 16.77 -13.17 11.02
C ALA A 93 17.41 -13.26 9.61
N ASP A 94 18.56 -13.93 9.48
CA ASP A 94 19.26 -14.12 8.20
C ASP A 94 18.66 -15.25 7.36
N ASN A 95 17.76 -16.06 7.93
CA ASN A 95 17.14 -17.16 7.21
C ASN A 95 16.26 -16.62 6.08
N PRO A 96 16.52 -16.99 4.80
CA PRO A 96 15.72 -16.53 3.66
C PRO A 96 14.23 -16.84 3.78
N HIS A 97 13.87 -17.90 4.54
CA HIS A 97 12.48 -18.25 4.80
C HIS A 97 11.73 -17.23 5.69
N TYR A 98 12.46 -16.46 6.48
CA TYR A 98 11.93 -15.42 7.37
C TYR A 98 12.45 -14.02 7.00
N GLN A 99 13.18 -13.89 5.87
CA GLN A 99 13.63 -12.60 5.35
C GLN A 99 12.45 -11.79 4.83
N VAL A 100 12.03 -10.85 5.66
CA VAL A 100 11.03 -9.84 5.34
C VAL A 100 11.64 -8.89 4.32
N HIS A 101 11.18 -8.91 3.07
CA HIS A 101 11.66 -8.00 2.04
C HIS A 101 11.06 -6.59 2.27
N VAL A 102 11.81 -5.66 2.85
CA VAL A 102 11.43 -4.24 2.70
C VAL A 102 11.76 -3.87 1.27
N HIS A 103 10.74 -3.68 0.44
CA HIS A 103 10.93 -2.87 -0.75
C HIS A 103 11.07 -1.43 -0.26
N PRO A 104 12.25 -0.78 -0.36
CA PRO A 104 12.25 0.67 -0.31
C PRO A 104 11.37 1.13 -1.47
N SER A 105 10.33 1.89 -1.18
CA SER A 105 9.52 2.58 -2.18
C SER A 105 10.45 3.41 -3.06
N SER A 106 10.89 2.82 -4.17
CA SER A 106 11.66 3.51 -5.19
C SER A 106 10.70 4.45 -5.89
N LEU A 107 11.02 5.74 -5.83
CA LEU A 107 10.26 6.83 -6.43
C LEU A 107 9.96 6.55 -7.92
N PRO A 108 8.79 6.96 -8.42
CA PRO A 108 8.43 6.78 -9.81
C PRO A 108 9.29 7.69 -10.70
N ALA A 109 10.00 7.11 -11.67
CA ALA A 109 10.53 7.86 -12.78
C ALA A 109 9.40 8.14 -13.79
N THR A 110 9.08 9.41 -13.98
CA THR A 110 8.35 9.96 -15.14
C THR A 110 9.04 11.26 -15.54
N PRO A 111 8.92 11.79 -16.77
CA PRO A 111 8.31 11.28 -18.00
C PRO A 111 9.24 11.35 -19.23
N SER A 112 8.87 10.76 -20.37
CA SER A 112 9.40 11.21 -21.66
C SER A 112 8.27 11.22 -22.69
N GLU A 113 7.74 12.43 -22.88
CA GLU A 113 6.88 12.89 -23.96
C GLU A 113 7.67 12.93 -25.27
N ILE A 114 7.32 12.12 -26.29
CA ILE A 114 7.46 12.38 -27.74
C ILE A 114 6.60 11.29 -28.44
N ALA A 115 5.64 11.47 -29.35
CA ALA A 115 5.00 12.58 -30.03
C ALA A 115 3.65 12.06 -30.59
N ALA A 116 2.63 12.91 -30.68
CA ALA A 116 1.63 12.80 -31.72
C ALA A 116 2.17 13.52 -32.97
N PRO A 117 1.94 13.00 -34.20
CA PRO A 117 0.88 13.62 -34.99
C PRO A 117 0.11 12.67 -35.93
N THR A 118 -1.21 12.91 -35.95
CA THR A 118 -2.13 12.99 -37.10
C THR A 118 -2.15 11.92 -38.20
N SER A 119 -3.35 11.42 -38.49
CA SER A 119 -4.08 11.55 -39.77
C SER A 119 -4.66 10.27 -40.36
N ARG A 120 -5.99 10.33 -40.49
CA ARG A 120 -6.81 10.01 -41.69
C ARG A 120 -7.22 8.56 -41.99
N ASP A 121 -8.53 8.41 -41.84
CA ASP A 121 -9.50 7.96 -42.86
C ASP A 121 -9.61 6.45 -43.15
N GLY A 122 -10.75 5.89 -42.75
CA GLY A 122 -11.10 4.49 -42.95
C GLY A 122 -12.52 4.13 -42.47
N ARG A 123 -13.52 4.78 -43.08
CA ARG A 123 -14.90 4.28 -43.35
C ARG A 123 -14.88 2.74 -43.59
N VAL A 124 -15.78 1.83 -43.16
CA VAL A 124 -17.25 1.75 -43.11
C VAL A 124 -17.68 0.49 -42.31
N HIS A 125 -18.90 0.52 -41.71
CA HIS A 125 -19.90 -0.55 -41.48
C HIS A 125 -19.57 -1.90 -40.81
N GLU A 126 -20.31 -2.23 -39.73
CA GLU A 126 -21.34 -3.32 -39.62
C GLU A 126 -21.82 -3.38 -38.12
N GLN A 127 -22.96 -2.80 -37.72
CA GLN A 127 -24.32 -3.40 -37.56
C GLN A 127 -24.30 -4.78 -36.88
N THR A 128 -24.79 -4.95 -35.64
CA THR A 128 -26.19 -5.25 -35.25
C THR A 128 -26.42 -4.89 -33.76
N SER A 129 -27.38 -4.02 -33.42
CA SER A 129 -28.80 -4.31 -33.05
C SER A 129 -28.98 -5.19 -31.79
N ASN A 130 -29.37 -4.57 -30.66
CA ASN A 130 -30.71 -4.70 -30.08
C ASN A 130 -30.79 -3.95 -28.72
N GLU A 131 -31.52 -2.83 -28.72
CA GLU A 131 -32.23 -2.27 -27.58
C GLU A 131 -33.50 -3.12 -27.34
N ASP A 132 -33.89 -3.38 -26.10
CA ASP A 132 -35.17 -2.90 -25.54
C ASP A 132 -35.40 -3.37 -24.09
N GLU A 133 -36.11 -2.51 -23.38
CA GLU A 133 -36.61 -2.50 -22.00
C GLU A 133 -37.15 -3.81 -21.41
N SER A 134 -37.03 -3.98 -20.09
CA SER A 134 -38.17 -4.40 -19.25
C SER A 134 -37.85 -4.29 -17.76
N GLY A 135 -38.58 -3.42 -17.06
CA GLY A 135 -38.57 -3.30 -15.61
C GLY A 135 -39.39 -4.41 -14.92
N GLY A 136 -39.06 -4.68 -13.66
CA GLY A 136 -39.85 -5.57 -12.81
C GLY A 136 -39.35 -5.60 -11.37
N VAL A 137 -39.97 -4.78 -10.51
CA VAL A 137 -39.91 -4.89 -9.05
C VAL A 137 -40.83 -6.03 -8.62
N TYR A 138 -40.34 -6.94 -7.76
CA TYR A 138 -41.21 -7.86 -7.02
C TYR A 138 -40.83 -7.89 -5.54
N LEU A 139 -41.74 -7.28 -4.76
CA LEU A 139 -42.22 -7.51 -3.38
C LEU A 139 -41.25 -8.04 -2.32
#